data_AF-A0A0C4EWJ0-F1
#
_entry.id   AF-A0A0C4EWJ0-F1
#
_cell.length_a   1.000
_cell.length_b   1.000
_cell.length_c   1.000
_cell.angle_alpha   90.00
_cell.angle_beta   90.00
_cell.angle_gamma   90.00
#
_symmetry.space_group_name_H-M   'P 1'
#
loop_
_entity.id
_entity.type
_entity.pdbx_description
1 polymer ?
#
loop_
_entity_poly.entity_id
_entity_poly.type
_entity_poly.pdbx_seq_one_letter_code
_entity_poly.pdbx_strand_id
1 'polypeptide(L)'
;MLQKQKQHQLRRKRMALFIIILIGLRQWSKTIKQPYNNSILTGDAYVRHILNGNRLRAQAMFRISINVFRICSDELLSINCEPVSKLVSMDEQLAIFLYIVGQNGTNRQTQD
;
A
#
# COMPACT_ATOMS: atom_id res chain seq x y z
N MET A 1 56.98 9.93 -8.90
CA MET A 1 56.09 9.94 -7.71
C MET A 1 54.85 10.84 -7.92
N LEU A 2 55.02 12.08 -8.40
CA LEU A 2 53.95 13.05 -8.66
C LEU A 2 52.85 12.59 -9.65
N GLN A 3 53.21 11.91 -10.74
CA GLN A 3 52.24 11.42 -11.74
C GLN A 3 51.31 10.33 -11.18
N LYS A 4 51.86 9.39 -10.37
CA LYS A 4 51.05 8.38 -9.66
C LYS A 4 50.08 9.04 -8.69
N GLN A 5 50.52 10.07 -7.95
CA GLN A 5 49.63 10.85 -7.07
C GLN A 5 48.53 11.56 -7.86
N LYS A 6 48.82 12.21 -8.99
CA LYS A 6 47.82 12.84 -9.87
C LYS A 6 46.80 11.82 -10.40
N GLN A 7 47.24 10.63 -10.81
CA GLN A 7 46.35 9.55 -11.26
C GLN A 7 45.47 9.01 -10.13
N HIS A 8 46.01 8.84 -8.92
CA HIS A 8 45.21 8.45 -7.75
C HIS A 8 44.16 9.51 -7.38
N GLN A 9 44.52 10.80 -7.46
CA GLN A 9 43.58 11.90 -7.23
C GLN A 9 42.47 11.93 -8.29
N LEU A 10 42.81 11.73 -9.57
CA LEU A 10 41.83 11.65 -10.66
C LEU A 10 40.88 10.45 -10.48
N ARG A 11 41.42 9.29 -10.09
CA ARG A 11 40.61 8.09 -9.76
C ARG A 11 39.66 8.36 -8.60
N ARG A 12 40.12 9.01 -7.52
CA ARG A 12 39.27 9.38 -6.37
C ARG A 12 38.15 10.34 -6.76
N LYS A 13 38.45 11.37 -7.57
CA LYS A 13 37.42 12.30 -8.08
C LYS A 13 36.39 11.60 -8.95
N ARG A 14 36.81 10.69 -9.84
CA ARG A 14 35.89 9.88 -10.65
C ARG A 14 35.01 8.96 -9.80
N MET A 15 35.59 8.30 -8.80
CA MET A 15 34.83 7.46 -7.86
C MET A 15 33.83 8.30 -7.05
N ALA A 16 34.22 9.47 -6.57
CA ALA A 16 33.33 10.38 -5.85
C ALA A 16 32.16 10.85 -6.72
N LEU A 17 32.43 11.24 -7.99
CA LEU A 17 31.39 11.59 -8.96
C LEU A 17 30.43 10.42 -9.20
N PHE A 18 30.96 9.21 -9.36
CA PHE A 18 30.14 8.02 -9.56
C PHE A 18 29.21 7.75 -8.36
N ILE A 19 29.72 7.89 -7.13
CA ILE A 19 28.91 7.74 -5.91
C ILE A 19 27.81 8.81 -5.85
N ILE A 20 28.12 10.07 -6.17
CA ILE A 20 27.13 11.15 -6.17
C ILE A 20 26.02 10.86 -7.18
N ILE A 21 26.37 10.41 -8.39
CA ILE A 21 25.41 10.02 -9.42
C ILE A 21 24.53 8.86 -8.93
N LEU A 22 25.11 7.83 -8.33
CA LEU A 22 24.34 6.69 -7.78
C LEU A 22 23.37 7.11 -6.67
N ILE A 23 23.79 8.01 -5.77
CA ILE A 23 22.91 8.55 -4.73
C ILE A 23 21.75 9.33 -5.36
N GLY A 24 22.04 10.16 -6.36
CA GLY A 24 21.03 10.90 -7.11
C GLY A 24 20.02 9.99 -7.81
N LEU A 25 20.50 8.97 -8.52
CA LEU A 25 19.66 7.96 -9.20
C LEU A 25 18.80 7.19 -8.20
N ARG A 26 19.37 6.77 -7.06
CA ARG A 26 18.62 6.07 -6.01
C ARG A 26 17.52 6.95 -5.42
N GLN A 27 17.80 8.24 -5.22
CA GLN A 27 16.82 9.17 -4.69
C GLN A 27 15.71 9.45 -5.72
N TRP A 28 16.06 9.60 -7.00
CA TRP A 28 15.09 9.76 -8.09
C TRP A 28 14.22 8.51 -8.26
N SER A 29 14.81 7.31 -8.19
CA SER A 29 14.04 6.07 -8.24
C SER A 29 12.96 5.99 -7.15
N LYS A 30 13.20 6.57 -5.96
CA LYS A 30 12.20 6.64 -4.88
C LYS A 30 11.06 7.62 -5.17
N THR A 31 11.25 8.61 -6.05
CA THR A 31 10.16 9.54 -6.40
C THR A 31 9.22 8.96 -7.45
N ILE A 32 9.67 7.95 -8.21
CA ILE A 32 8.82 7.16 -9.10
C ILE A 32 8.09 6.12 -8.25
N LYS A 33 6.96 6.53 -7.66
CA LYS A 33 6.07 5.60 -6.96
C LYS A 33 5.35 4.74 -8.00
N GLN A 34 5.63 3.45 -8.01
CA GLN A 34 4.79 2.49 -8.72
C GLN A 34 3.60 2.16 -7.82
N PRO A 35 2.36 2.23 -8.32
CA PRO A 35 1.22 1.77 -7.55
C PRO A 35 1.35 0.26 -7.30
N TYR A 36 1.28 -0.17 -6.04
CA TYR A 36 1.33 -1.59 -5.71
C TYR A 36 0.09 -2.32 -6.23
N ASN A 37 -1.08 -1.68 -6.08
CA ASN A 37 -2.31 -2.18 -6.66
C ASN A 37 -2.46 -1.64 -8.10
N ASN A 38 -2.31 -2.53 -9.08
CA ASN A 38 -2.54 -2.25 -10.50
C ASN A 38 -3.94 -2.69 -10.98
N SER A 39 -4.82 -3.05 -10.05
CA SER A 39 -6.21 -3.38 -10.36
C SER A 39 -6.92 -2.20 -10.99
N ILE A 40 -7.73 -2.47 -12.02
CA ILE A 40 -8.63 -1.49 -12.63
C ILE A 40 -9.81 -1.12 -11.71
N LEU A 41 -10.05 -1.91 -10.66
CA LEU A 41 -11.13 -1.69 -9.71
C LEU A 41 -10.73 -0.68 -8.64
N THR A 42 -11.63 0.26 -8.35
CA THR A 42 -11.56 1.08 -7.14
C THR A 42 -11.68 0.20 -5.89
N GLY A 43 -11.30 0.70 -4.71
CA GLY A 43 -11.36 -0.08 -3.47
C GLY A 43 -12.79 -0.55 -3.16
N ASP A 44 -13.77 0.33 -3.23
CA ASP A 44 -15.19 -0.02 -3.10
C ASP A 44 -15.65 -1.07 -4.14
N ALA A 45 -15.28 -0.92 -5.41
CA ALA A 45 -15.63 -1.89 -6.45
C ALA A 45 -14.96 -3.26 -6.21
N TYR A 46 -13.73 -3.25 -5.70
CA TYR A 46 -13.00 -4.46 -5.31
C TYR A 46 -13.67 -5.16 -4.13
N VAL A 47 -14.07 -4.42 -3.08
CA VAL A 47 -14.77 -4.97 -1.92
C VAL A 47 -16.11 -5.58 -2.35
N ARG A 48 -16.90 -4.87 -3.15
CA ARG A 48 -18.15 -5.41 -3.72
C ARG A 48 -17.91 -6.67 -4.55
N HIS A 49 -16.84 -6.71 -5.35
CA HIS A 49 -16.47 -7.91 -6.11
C HIS A 49 -16.15 -9.11 -5.20
N ILE A 50 -15.42 -8.90 -4.11
CA ILE A 50 -15.10 -9.95 -3.14
C ILE A 50 -16.35 -10.46 -2.42
N LEU A 51 -17.19 -9.54 -1.92
CA LEU A 51 -18.40 -9.87 -1.15
C LEU A 51 -19.47 -10.58 -1.99
N ASN A 52 -19.58 -10.25 -3.28
CA ASN A 52 -20.57 -10.86 -4.18
C ASN A 52 -20.02 -12.05 -4.98
N GLY A 53 -18.72 -12.30 -4.92
CA GLY A 53 -18.05 -13.36 -5.64
C GLY A 53 -17.80 -14.60 -4.78
N ASN A 54 -16.52 -14.94 -4.63
CA ASN A 54 -16.10 -16.17 -3.97
C ASN A 54 -16.17 -16.04 -2.44
N ARG A 55 -17.13 -16.73 -1.82
CA ARG A 55 -17.33 -16.74 -0.35
C ARG A 55 -16.09 -17.16 0.44
N LEU A 56 -15.33 -18.15 -0.05
CA LEU A 56 -14.10 -18.61 0.60
C LEU A 56 -13.03 -17.52 0.56
N ARG A 57 -12.95 -16.77 -0.55
CA ARG A 57 -12.01 -15.65 -0.68
C ARG A 57 -12.37 -14.52 0.28
N ALA A 58 -13.65 -14.16 0.37
CA ALA A 58 -14.13 -13.15 1.33
C ALA A 58 -13.82 -13.56 2.78
N GLN A 59 -14.08 -14.82 3.14
CA GLN A 59 -13.80 -15.32 4.50
C GLN A 59 -12.30 -15.42 4.78
N ALA A 60 -11.50 -15.83 3.81
CA ALA A 60 -10.04 -15.84 3.94
C ALA A 60 -9.49 -14.42 4.15
N MET A 61 -10.06 -13.42 3.47
CA MET A 61 -9.60 -12.03 3.48
C MET A 61 -10.06 -11.28 4.74
N PHE A 62 -11.32 -11.40 5.13
CA PHE A 62 -11.93 -10.62 6.22
C PHE A 62 -12.07 -11.40 7.53
N ARG A 63 -11.73 -12.71 7.53
CA ARG A 63 -11.83 -13.64 8.68
C ARG A 63 -13.24 -13.83 9.26
N ILE A 64 -14.26 -13.27 8.61
CA ILE A 64 -15.67 -13.43 8.96
C ILE A 64 -16.47 -13.86 7.74
N SER A 65 -17.67 -14.40 7.95
CA SER A 65 -18.58 -14.74 6.85
C SER A 65 -19.17 -13.47 6.22
N ILE A 66 -19.56 -13.54 4.94
CA ILE A 66 -20.20 -12.42 4.22
C ILE A 66 -21.48 -11.95 4.90
N ASN A 67 -22.27 -12.87 5.48
CA ASN A 67 -23.49 -12.49 6.17
C ASN A 67 -23.19 -11.64 7.41
N VAL A 68 -22.20 -12.06 8.22
CA VAL A 68 -21.77 -11.30 9.39
C VAL A 68 -21.18 -9.95 8.97
N PHE A 69 -20.39 -9.92 7.88
CA PHE A 69 -19.86 -8.68 7.33
C PHE A 69 -20.97 -7.67 7.02
N ARG A 70 -22.02 -8.09 6.29
CA ARG A 70 -23.13 -7.21 5.92
C ARG A 70 -23.88 -6.70 7.13
N ILE A 71 -24.19 -7.57 8.10
CA ILE A 71 -24.83 -7.17 9.36
C ILE A 71 -23.98 -6.12 10.08
N CYS A 72 -22.66 -6.32 10.18
CA CYS A 72 -21.77 -5.34 10.81
C CYS A 72 -21.75 -4.01 10.05
N SER A 73 -21.72 -4.04 8.72
CA SER A 73 -21.71 -2.81 7.91
C SER A 73 -23.01 -2.03 8.06
N ASP A 74 -24.16 -2.72 8.02
CA ASP A 74 -25.48 -2.13 8.21
C ASP A 74 -25.62 -1.52 9.62
N GLU A 75 -25.12 -2.19 10.65
CA GLU A 75 -25.10 -1.64 12.02
C GLU A 75 -24.16 -0.45 12.14
N LEU A 76 -22.99 -0.46 11.49
CA LEU A 76 -22.09 0.70 11.49
C LEU A 76 -22.69 1.90 10.77
N LEU A 77 -23.49 1.67 9.72
CA LEU A 77 -24.27 2.71 9.05
C LEU A 77 -25.45 3.23 9.90
N SER A 78 -26.00 2.39 10.78
CA SER A 78 -27.15 2.74 11.64
C SER A 78 -26.76 3.62 12.83
N ILE A 79 -25.48 3.56 13.24
CA ILE A 79 -24.95 4.40 14.31
C ILE A 79 -24.84 5.84 13.82
N ASN A 80 -25.34 6.79 14.61
CA ASN A 80 -25.19 8.24 14.40
C ASN A 80 -23.73 8.71 14.65
N CYS A 81 -22.75 8.05 14.03
CA CYS A 81 -21.38 8.49 13.97
C CYS A 81 -21.05 8.88 12.53
N GLU A 82 -20.40 10.04 12.37
CA GLU A 82 -19.86 10.41 11.07
C GLU A 82 -18.81 9.36 10.68
N PRO A 83 -18.86 8.83 9.44
CA PRO A 83 -17.86 7.89 8.98
C PRO A 83 -16.48 8.56 9.02
N VAL A 84 -15.43 7.77 9.24
CA VAL A 84 -14.04 8.28 9.33
C VAL A 84 -13.64 9.00 8.04
N SER A 85 -14.17 8.55 6.90
CA SER A 85 -14.04 9.23 5.61
C SER A 85 -15.39 9.31 4.90
N LYS A 86 -15.68 10.48 4.31
CA LYS A 86 -16.84 10.68 3.42
C LYS A 86 -16.58 10.23 1.98
N LEU A 87 -15.32 9.91 1.66
CA LEU A 87 -14.88 9.52 0.32
C LEU A 87 -14.83 7.99 0.14
N VAL A 88 -14.99 7.23 1.22
CA VAL A 88 -14.84 5.78 1.27
C VAL A 88 -16.14 5.19 1.83
N SER A 89 -16.71 4.18 1.19
CA SER A 89 -17.95 3.56 1.66
C SER A 89 -17.76 2.86 3.01
N MET A 90 -18.85 2.66 3.77
CA MET A 90 -18.76 1.93 5.04
C MET A 90 -18.26 0.49 4.83
N ASP A 91 -18.71 -0.18 3.77
CA ASP A 91 -18.21 -1.50 3.36
C ASP A 91 -16.70 -1.46 3.14
N GLU A 92 -16.18 -0.47 2.43
CA GLU A 92 -14.74 -0.35 2.20
C GLU A 92 -13.96 -0.04 3.49
N GLN A 93 -14.49 0.82 4.36
CA GLN A 93 -13.88 1.10 5.67
C GLN A 93 -13.83 -0.14 6.56
N LEU A 94 -14.92 -0.90 6.64
CA LEU A 94 -14.99 -2.15 7.40
C LEU A 94 -14.06 -3.21 6.79
N ALA A 95 -13.99 -3.31 5.46
CA ALA A 95 -13.09 -4.23 4.78
C ALA A 95 -11.61 -3.93 5.08
N ILE A 96 -11.22 -2.65 5.07
CA ILE A 96 -9.87 -2.21 5.45
C ILE A 96 -9.57 -2.59 6.91
N PHE A 97 -10.48 -2.28 7.83
CA PHE A 97 -10.34 -2.62 9.25
C PHE A 97 -10.16 -4.13 9.46
N LEU A 98 -11.03 -4.95 8.87
CA LEU A 98 -10.97 -6.40 9.00
C LEU A 98 -9.75 -7.01 8.31
N TYR A 99 -9.29 -6.42 7.20
CA TYR A 99 -8.05 -6.85 6.56
C TYR A 99 -6.84 -6.61 7.48
N ILE A 100 -6.75 -5.42 8.09
CA ILE A 100 -5.67 -5.06 9.03
C ILE A 100 -5.70 -5.99 10.25
N VAL A 101 -6.85 -6.08 10.93
CA VAL A 101 -6.97 -6.84 12.19
C VAL A 101 -6.93 -8.35 11.94
N GLY A 102 -7.63 -8.83 10.91
CA GLY A 102 -7.76 -10.25 10.60
C GLY A 102 -6.54 -10.88 9.94
N GLN A 103 -5.63 -10.08 9.39
CA GLN A 103 -4.39 -10.57 8.78
C GLN A 103 -3.13 -10.19 9.56
N ASN A 104 -3.25 -9.48 10.69
CA ASN A 104 -2.14 -8.71 11.28
C ASN A 104 -1.43 -7.85 10.22
N GLY A 105 -2.21 -7.31 9.27
CA GLY A 105 -1.70 -6.46 8.20
C GLY A 105 -1.26 -5.13 8.78
N THR A 106 -0.03 -4.70 8.51
CA THR A 106 0.41 -3.35 8.86
C THR A 106 -0.29 -2.32 7.99
N ASN A 107 -0.43 -1.08 8.47
CA ASN A 107 -0.98 0.02 7.67
C ASN A 107 -0.23 0.19 6.35
N ARG A 108 1.09 -0.08 6.37
CA ARG A 108 1.96 -0.11 5.21
C ARG A 108 1.51 -1.15 4.17
N GLN A 109 1.19 -2.38 4.56
CA GLN A 109 0.70 -3.40 3.62
C GLN A 109 -0.70 -3.12 3.06
N THR A 110 -1.44 -2.21 3.70
CA THR A 110 -2.80 -1.83 3.30
C THR A 110 -2.80 -0.57 2.41
N GLN A 111 -1.74 0.26 2.50
CA GLN A 111 -1.63 1.54 1.81
C GLN A 111 -0.48 1.62 0.79
N ASP A 112 0.56 0.79 0.90
CA ASP A 112 1.59 0.64 -0.13
C ASP A 112 1.00 -0.09 -1.34
#